data_AF-A0A367LUC0-F1
#
_entry.id   AF-A0A367LUC0-F1
#
_cell.length_a   1.000
_cell.length_b   1.000
_cell.length_c   1.000
_cell.angle_alpha   90.00
_cell.angle_beta   90.00
_cell.angle_gamma   90.00
#
_symmetry.space_group_name_H-M   'P 1'
#
loop_
_entity.id
_entity.type
_entity.pdbx_description
1 polymer ?
#
loop_
_entity_poly.entity_id
_entity_poly.type
_entity_poly.pdbx_seq_one_letter_code
_entity_poly.pdbx_strand_id
1 'polypeptide(L)' 'ASASERAQGLLRRMSEQGFCEDDDFPLQPRSALLPLVLQRRQGQPLSLALVAMELARRLDIPLVGVNFPGRFLLRVP' A
#
# COMPACT_ATOMS: atom_id res chain seq x y z
N ALA A 1 7.19 -0.97 -20.37
CA ALA A 1 7.65 -0.62 -19.02
C ALA A 1 7.99 -1.91 -18.28
N SER A 2 9.12 -1.94 -17.59
CA SER A 2 9.52 -3.07 -16.74
C SER A 2 8.49 -3.29 -15.61
N ALA A 3 8.47 -4.48 -15.00
CA ALA A 3 7.57 -4.74 -13.87
C ALA A 3 7.82 -3.76 -12.71
N SER A 4 9.09 -3.36 -12.49
CA SER A 4 9.47 -2.35 -11.49
C SER A 4 8.91 -0.97 -11.82
N GLU A 5 9.02 -0.52 -13.07
CA GLU A 5 8.45 0.77 -13.52
C GLU A 5 6.92 0.80 -13.38
N ARG A 6 6.25 -0.32 -13.69
CA ARG A 6 4.79 -0.44 -13.53
C ARG A 6 4.38 -0.37 -12.06
N ALA A 7 5.12 -1.04 -11.18
CA ALA A 7 4.89 -0.98 -9.73
C ALA A 7 5.11 0.44 -9.18
N GLN A 8 6.19 1.11 -9.57
CA GLN A 8 6.44 2.50 -9.19
C GLN A 8 5.32 3.43 -9.69
N GLY A 9 4.87 3.23 -10.93
CA GLY A 9 3.74 3.95 -11.49
C GLY A 9 2.45 3.76 -10.68
N LEU A 10 2.14 2.51 -10.29
CA LEU A 10 0.99 2.22 -9.43
C LEU A 10 1.08 2.94 -8.06
N LEU A 11 2.22 2.82 -7.38
CA LEU A 11 2.41 3.45 -6.07
C LEU A 11 2.31 4.98 -6.14
N ARG A 12 2.88 5.58 -7.20
CA ARG A 12 2.73 7.00 -7.47
C ARG A 12 1.26 7.39 -7.67
N ARG A 13 0.51 6.63 -8.46
CA ARG A 13 -0.93 6.88 -8.67
C ARG A 13 -1.74 6.77 -7.38
N MET A 14 -1.40 5.82 -6.51
CA MET A 14 -2.03 5.72 -5.19
C MET A 14 -1.75 6.97 -4.35
N SER A 15 -0.49 7.42 -4.31
CA SER A 15 -0.12 8.64 -3.59
C SER A 15 -0.81 9.89 -4.17
N GLU A 16 -0.91 10.02 -5.50
CA GLU A 16 -1.65 11.09 -6.18
C GLU A 16 -3.16 11.06 -5.85
N GLN A 17 -3.71 9.88 -5.56
CA GLN A 17 -5.09 9.72 -5.09
C GLN A 17 -5.24 10.00 -3.59
N GLY A 18 -4.16 10.30 -2.87
CA GLY A 18 -4.19 10.60 -1.43
C GLY A 18 -4.07 9.37 -0.53
N PHE A 19 -3.62 8.22 -1.06
CA PHE A 19 -3.21 7.12 -0.20
C PHE A 19 -1.91 7.48 0.53
N CYS A 20 -1.98 7.64 1.85
CA CYS A 20 -0.83 7.96 2.70
C CYS A 20 -0.92 7.29 4.07
N GLU A 21 0.18 7.35 4.83
CA GLU A 21 0.18 6.89 6.21
C GLU A 21 -0.75 7.74 7.08
N ASP A 22 -1.30 7.14 8.13
CA ASP A 22 -2.08 7.84 9.14
C ASP A 22 -1.11 8.37 10.22
N ASP A 23 -1.07 9.69 10.40
CA ASP A 23 -0.12 10.39 11.27
C ASP A 23 -0.60 10.52 12.73
N ASP A 24 -1.74 9.91 13.08
CA ASP A 24 -2.28 9.94 14.44
C ASP A 24 -1.36 9.25 15.46
N PHE A 25 -1.12 9.93 16.59
CA PHE A 25 -0.39 9.37 17.72
C PHE A 25 -1.22 9.47 19.02
N PRO A 26 -1.66 8.35 19.63
CA PRO A 26 -1.38 6.97 19.23
C PRO A 26 -2.16 6.55 17.97
N LEU A 27 -1.62 5.56 17.25
CA LEU A 27 -2.25 4.99 16.05
C LEU A 27 -3.67 4.50 16.38
N GLN A 28 -4.63 4.91 15.57
CA GLN A 28 -6.04 4.63 15.82
C GLN A 28 -6.46 3.32 15.13
N PRO A 29 -7.40 2.53 15.69
CA PRO A 29 -7.85 1.28 15.05
C PRO A 29 -8.33 1.45 13.60
N ARG A 30 -8.84 2.63 13.25
CA ARG A 30 -9.27 2.98 11.87
C ARG A 30 -8.15 2.83 10.84
N SER A 31 -6.90 3.06 11.23
CA SER A 31 -5.74 3.01 10.34
C SER A 31 -5.44 1.56 9.90
N ALA A 32 -5.95 0.56 10.63
CA ALA A 32 -5.82 -0.86 10.31
C ALA A 32 -7.03 -1.45 9.58
N LEU A 33 -8.23 -0.86 9.74
CA LEU A 33 -9.48 -1.37 9.18
C LEU A 33 -9.61 -1.04 7.69
N LEU A 34 -9.39 -2.02 6.81
CA LEU A 34 -9.40 -1.85 5.35
C LEU A 34 -10.60 -1.06 4.79
N PRO A 35 -11.85 -1.25 5.24
CA PRO A 35 -12.96 -0.43 4.76
C PRO A 35 -12.78 1.07 5.03
N LEU A 36 -12.26 1.42 6.22
CA LEU A 36 -11.99 2.80 6.58
C LEU A 36 -10.75 3.35 5.86
N VAL A 37 -9.72 2.52 5.67
CA VAL A 37 -8.53 2.88 4.88
C VAL A 37 -8.92 3.19 3.44
N LEU A 38 -9.81 2.41 2.81
CA LEU A 38 -10.28 2.68 1.45
C LEU A 38 -11.11 3.97 1.35
N GLN A 39 -11.93 4.26 2.37
CA GLN A 39 -12.74 5.48 2.41
C GLN A 39 -11.90 6.74 2.65
N ARG A 40 -10.99 6.68 3.63
CA ARG A 40 -10.15 7.82 4.05
C ARG A 40 -8.89 7.99 3.22
N ARG A 41 -8.45 6.91 2.57
CA ARG A 41 -7.13 6.78 1.93
C ARG A 41 -5.97 7.01 2.91
N GLN A 42 -6.22 6.83 4.21
CA GLN A 42 -5.21 6.94 5.26
C GLN A 42 -5.18 5.64 6.04
N GLY A 43 -3.99 5.09 6.28
CA GLY A 43 -3.87 3.82 6.99
C GLY A 43 -2.45 3.51 7.44
N GLN A 44 -2.28 2.42 8.17
CA GLN A 44 -0.98 1.92 8.55
C GLN A 44 -0.25 1.30 7.34
N PRO A 45 1.10 1.21 7.36
CA PRO A 45 1.88 0.69 6.24
C PRO A 45 1.40 -0.66 5.70
N LEU A 46 1.05 -1.60 6.60
CA LEU A 46 0.57 -2.93 6.19
C LEU A 46 -0.76 -2.85 5.42
N SER A 47 -1.71 -2.03 5.87
CA SER A 47 -3.01 -1.91 5.21
C SER A 47 -2.88 -1.25 3.83
N LEU A 48 -2.02 -0.24 3.70
CA LEU A 48 -1.71 0.38 2.41
C LEU A 48 -1.02 -0.61 1.46
N ALA A 49 -0.09 -1.43 1.97
CA ALA A 49 0.59 -2.45 1.20
C ALA A 49 -0.39 -3.52 0.66
N LEU A 50 -1.37 -3.93 1.46
CA LEU A 50 -2.43 -4.86 1.02
C LEU A 50 -3.26 -4.28 -0.12
N VAL A 51 -3.64 -2.99 -0.04
CA VAL A 51 -4.34 -2.30 -1.13
C VAL A 51 -3.47 -2.25 -2.39
N ALA A 52 -2.19 -1.88 -2.25
CA ALA A 52 -1.25 -1.82 -3.37
C ALA A 52 -1.08 -3.19 -4.05
N MET A 53 -0.92 -4.26 -3.26
CA MET A 53 -0.80 -5.62 -3.78
C MET A 53 -2.06 -6.10 -4.49
N GLU A 54 -3.26 -5.81 -3.96
CA GLU A 54 -4.51 -6.20 -4.63
C GLU A 54 -4.72 -5.44 -5.95
N LEU A 55 -4.37 -4.15 -5.99
CA LEU A 55 -4.38 -3.37 -7.23
C LEU A 55 -3.35 -3.90 -8.24
N ALA A 56 -2.12 -4.20 -7.79
CA ALA A 56 -1.08 -4.76 -8.61
C ALA A 56 -1.49 -6.10 -9.22
N ARG A 57 -2.12 -6.98 -8.42
CA ARG A 57 -2.66 -8.27 -8.87
C ARG A 57 -3.69 -8.11 -9.99
N ARG A 58 -4.61 -7.14 -9.88
CA ARG A 58 -5.61 -6.85 -10.94
C ARG A 58 -5.02 -6.27 -12.21
N LEU A 59 -3.81 -5.71 -12.12
CA LEU A 59 -3.08 -5.11 -13.23
C LEU A 59 -1.98 -6.02 -13.76
N ASP A 60 -1.88 -7.28 -13.32
CA ASP A 60 -0.79 -8.21 -13.70
C ASP A 60 0.60 -7.61 -13.46
N ILE A 61 0.79 -6.95 -12.31
CA ILE A 61 2.08 -6.46 -11.83
C ILE A 61 2.54 -7.44 -10.73
N PRO A 62 3.73 -8.09 -10.86
CA PRO A 62 4.21 -9.06 -9.89
C PRO A 62 4.77 -8.38 -8.63
N LEU A 63 3.93 -7.61 -7.92
CA LEU A 63 4.26 -6.95 -6.67
C LEU A 63 3.99 -7.88 -5.50
N VAL A 64 5.02 -8.20 -4.72
CA VAL A 64 4.94 -9.11 -3.58
C VAL A 64 5.32 -8.41 -2.27
N GLY A 65 4.68 -8.84 -1.19
CA GLY A 65 5.01 -8.42 0.17
C GLY A 65 6.15 -9.23 0.77
N VAL A 66 7.02 -8.58 1.53
CA VAL A 66 8.13 -9.19 2.28
C VAL A 66 8.06 -8.73 3.73
N ASN A 67 7.96 -9.69 4.65
CA ASN A 67 8.05 -9.42 6.08
C ASN A 67 9.49 -9.05 6.44
N PHE A 68 9.67 -7.90 7.09
CA PHE A 68 10.95 -7.44 7.62
C PHE A 68 10.78 -7.12 9.11
N PRO A 69 11.79 -7.28 9.97
CA PRO A 69 11.65 -6.97 11.40
C PRO A 69 11.09 -5.56 11.64
N GLY A 70 9.89 -5.50 12.21
CA GLY A 70 9.16 -4.25 12.48
C GLY A 70 8.61 -3.51 11.26
N ARG A 71 8.68 -4.07 10.03
CA ARG A 71 8.24 -3.42 8.79
C ARG A 71 7.66 -4.41 7.78
N PHE A 72 6.89 -3.91 6.82
CA PHE A 72 6.43 -4.68 5.67
C PHE A 72 6.89 -3.98 4.40
N LEU A 73 7.62 -4.69 3.55
CA LEU A 73 8.19 -4.13 2.32
C LEU A 73 7.49 -4.70 1.09
N LEU A 74 7.52 -3.94 0.01
CA LEU A 74 7.03 -4.37 -1.31
C LEU A 74 8.22 -4.56 -2.25
N ARG A 75 8.18 -5.64 -3.04
CA ARG A 75 9.23 -5.98 -4.00
C ARG A 75 8.63 -6.44 -5.31
N VAL A 76 9.31 -6.13 -6.40
CA VAL A 76 9.13 -6.80 -7.70
C VAL A 76 10.29 -7.79 -7.87
N PRO A 77 10.02 -9.08 -8.16
CA PRO A 77 11.05 -10.11 -8.27
C PRO A 77 11.97 -9.91 -9.48
#